data_AF-A0ABD8B5H3-F1
#
_entry.id   AF-A0ABD8B5H3-F1
#
_cell.length_a   1.000
_cell.length_b   1.000
_cell.length_c   1.000
_cell.angle_alpha   90.00
_cell.angle_beta   90.00
_cell.angle_gamma   90.00
#
_symmetry.space_group_name_H-M   'P 1'
#
loop_
_entity.id
_entity.type
_entity.pdbx_description
1 polymer ?
#
loop_
_entity_poly.entity_id
_entity_poly.type
_entity_poly.pdbx_seq_one_letter_code
_entity_poly.pdbx_strand_id
1 'polypeptide(L)' 'MTERDTGDTWERAAMKPQSETGSSGWGSGATRKHVHSVIRTPNGNDYGRELLRQHCLTSPHHR' A
#
# COMPACT_ATOMS: atom_id res chain seq x y z
N MET A 1 0.87 -63.58 27.62
CA MET A 1 1.64 -62.35 27.33
C MET A 1 0.89 -61.56 26.29
N THR A 2 0.67 -60.27 26.51
CA THR A 2 -0.09 -59.42 25.58
C THR A 2 0.88 -58.53 24.82
N GLU A 3 1.46 -59.09 23.76
CA GLU A 3 2.31 -58.31 22.86
C GLU A 3 1.44 -57.30 22.12
N ARG A 4 1.73 -56.02 22.34
CA ARG A 4 1.05 -54.92 21.68
C ARG A 4 1.80 -54.66 20.39
N ASP A 5 1.28 -55.19 19.29
CA ASP A 5 1.68 -54.69 17.97
C ASP A 5 1.43 -53.18 17.96
N THR A 6 2.50 -52.41 17.74
CA THR A 6 2.52 -50.95 17.87
C THR A 6 2.95 -50.33 16.53
N GLY A 7 2.41 -50.88 15.44
CA GLY A 7 2.39 -50.25 14.13
C GLY A 7 1.30 -49.17 14.00
N ASP A 8 1.39 -48.41 12.89
CA ASP A 8 0.30 -47.62 12.30
C ASP A 8 -0.43 -46.58 13.18
N THR A 9 0.34 -45.66 13.79
CA THR A 9 -0.16 -44.31 14.12
C THR A 9 0.64 -43.17 13.46
N TRP A 10 1.31 -43.43 12.34
CA TRP A 10 2.07 -42.41 11.59
C TRP A 10 1.16 -41.43 10.82
N GLU A 11 -0.06 -41.84 10.45
CA GLU A 11 -0.99 -41.01 9.65
C GLU A 11 -1.88 -40.05 10.48
N ARG A 12 -1.30 -39.29 11.42
CA ARG A 12 -1.96 -38.03 11.86
C ARG A 12 -1.06 -36.89 12.34
N ALA A 13 0.24 -36.92 12.01
CA ALA A 13 1.10 -35.75 12.09
C ALA A 13 0.84 -34.76 10.93
N ALA A 14 -0.42 -34.39 10.71
CA ALA A 14 -0.86 -33.45 9.68
C ALA A 14 -0.52 -32.01 10.10
N MET A 15 0.78 -31.70 10.16
CA MET A 15 1.31 -30.37 10.43
C MET A 15 0.89 -29.44 9.29
N LYS A 16 -0.23 -28.74 9.51
CA LYS A 16 -0.71 -27.72 8.57
C LYS A 16 0.39 -26.69 8.39
N PRO A 17 0.87 -26.42 7.16
CA PRO A 17 1.74 -25.26 6.95
C PRO A 17 0.96 -24.03 7.40
N GLN A 18 1.54 -23.22 8.28
CA GLN A 18 0.95 -21.95 8.69
C GLN A 18 0.79 -21.08 7.44
N SER A 19 -0.44 -20.95 6.95
CA SER A 19 -0.80 -19.98 5.92
C SER A 19 -0.87 -18.59 6.52
N GLU A 20 0.22 -18.17 7.17
CA GLU A 20 0.47 -16.80 7.57
C GLU A 20 0.92 -15.99 6.35
N THR A 21 0.05 -15.98 5.33
CA THR A 21 -0.04 -14.90 4.35
C THR A 21 -0.58 -13.65 5.05
N GLY A 22 0.14 -13.21 6.09
CA GLY A 22 -0.02 -11.91 6.70
C GLY A 22 0.31 -10.87 5.65
N SER A 23 -0.71 -10.44 4.92
CA SER A 23 -0.58 -9.40 3.91
C SER A 23 -0.16 -8.12 4.63
N SER A 24 1.15 -7.87 4.63
CA SER A 24 1.77 -6.62 5.07
C SER A 24 1.45 -5.54 4.05
N GLY A 25 0.17 -5.17 3.99
CA GLY A 25 -0.39 -4.11 3.18
C GLY A 25 0.10 -2.74 3.64
N TRP A 26 1.40 -2.49 3.44
CA TRP A 26 1.99 -1.16 3.48
C TRP A 26 1.15 -0.28 2.57
N GLY A 27 0.45 0.69 3.16
CA GLY A 27 -0.69 1.37 2.53
C GLY A 27 -0.31 2.08 1.24
N SER A 28 -0.38 1.37 0.11
CA SER A 28 0.17 1.75 -1.19
C SER A 28 -0.74 2.74 -1.95
N GLY A 29 -1.48 3.56 -1.21
CA GLY A 29 -2.20 4.71 -1.73
C GLY A 29 -1.36 5.96 -1.54
N ALA A 30 -1.09 6.68 -2.63
CA ALA A 30 -0.46 8.00 -2.56
C ALA A 30 -1.24 8.91 -1.59
N THR A 31 -0.53 9.62 -0.72
CA THR A 31 -1.16 10.45 0.31
C THR A 31 -1.91 11.60 -0.34
N ARG A 32 -3.22 11.73 -0.06
CA ARG A 32 -4.11 12.80 -0.58
C ARG A 32 -3.79 14.22 -0.03
N LYS A 33 -2.56 14.45 0.43
CA LYS A 33 -2.10 15.69 1.06
C LYS A 33 -0.98 16.28 0.23
N HIS A 34 -1.33 17.21 -0.65
CA HIS A 34 -0.40 17.96 -1.48
C HIS A 34 -0.40 19.43 -1.06
N VAL A 35 0.74 20.09 -1.18
CA VAL A 35 0.90 21.53 -0.91
C VAL A 35 1.40 22.18 -2.18
N HIS A 36 0.72 23.24 -2.61
CA HIS A 36 1.12 24.06 -3.76
C HIS A 36 1.56 25.43 -3.27
N SER A 37 2.71 25.89 -3.77
CA SER A 37 3.26 27.22 -3.49
C SER A 37 3.47 27.97 -4.80
N VAL A 38 3.18 29.27 -4.78
CA VAL A 38 3.38 30.19 -5.91
C VAL A 38 4.27 31.33 -5.42
N ILE A 39 5.34 31.64 -6.17
CA ILE A 39 6.32 32.66 -5.78
C ILE A 39 6.09 33.91 -6.63
N ARG A 40 5.73 35.03 -6.01
CA ARG A 40 5.70 36.32 -6.71
C ARG A 40 7.09 36.89 -6.87
N THR A 41 7.48 37.22 -8.10
CA THR A 41 8.72 37.93 -8.38
C THR A 41 8.55 39.45 -8.24
N PRO A 42 9.64 40.21 -7.97
CA PRO A 42 9.56 41.67 -7.83
C PRO A 42 9.02 42.41 -9.08
N ASN A 43 9.11 41.79 -10.27
CA ASN A 43 8.55 42.32 -11.51
C ASN A 43 7.05 41.99 -11.73
N GLY A 44 6.36 41.50 -10.70
CA GLY A 44 4.90 41.30 -10.70
C GLY A 44 4.39 39.96 -11.23
N ASN A 45 5.27 39.06 -11.69
CA ASN A 45 4.89 37.74 -12.19
C ASN A 45 4.77 36.69 -11.07
N ASP A 46 4.07 35.59 -11.33
CA ASP A 46 3.71 34.57 -10.34
C ASP A 46 4.22 33.18 -10.79
N TYR A 47 5.42 32.81 -10.32
CA TYR A 47 6.06 31.53 -10.68
C TYR A 47 5.24 30.34 -10.17
N GLY A 48 4.90 29.44 -11.08
CA GLY A 48 4.04 28.28 -10.83
C GLY A 48 2.55 28.51 -11.08
N ARG A 49 2.08 29.75 -11.28
CA ARG A 49 0.65 30.06 -11.44
C ARG A 49 0.00 29.32 -12.63
N GLU A 50 0.67 29.26 -13.78
CA GLU A 50 0.12 28.57 -14.96
C GLU A 50 0.17 27.04 -14.82
N LEU A 51 1.22 26.50 -14.20
CA LEU A 51 1.31 25.06 -13.89
C LEU A 51 0.21 24.63 -12.91
N LEU A 52 -0.10 25.47 -11.92
CA LEU A 52 -1.21 25.25 -10.98
C LEU A 52 -2.57 25.37 -11.69
N ARG A 53 -2.74 26.34 -12.58
CA ARG A 53 -3.93 26.49 -13.42
C ARG A 53 -4.16 25.26 -14.31
N GLN A 54 -3.12 24.79 -15.01
CA GLN A 54 -3.17 23.55 -15.80
C GLN A 54 -3.53 22.37 -14.90
N HIS A 55 -2.88 22.20 -13.75
CA HIS A 55 -3.16 21.13 -12.80
C HIS A 55 -4.63 21.10 -12.34
N CYS A 56 -5.23 22.26 -12.01
CA CYS A 56 -6.66 22.33 -11.67
C CYS A 56 -7.59 22.04 -12.87
N LEU A 57 -7.19 22.37 -14.10
CA LEU A 57 -8.01 22.14 -15.30
C LEU A 57 -7.92 20.70 -15.85
N THR A 58 -6.79 20.01 -15.67
CA THR A 58 -6.54 18.71 -16.34
C THR A 58 -6.43 17.50 -15.42
N SER A 59 -6.25 17.69 -14.10
CA SER A 59 -6.04 16.55 -13.20
C SER A 59 -7.35 15.82 -12.82
N PRO A 60 -7.41 14.48 -12.89
CA PRO A 60 -8.61 13.70 -12.57
C PRO A 60 -9.15 13.89 -11.13
N HIS A 61 -8.29 14.31 -10.19
CA HIS A 61 -8.62 14.51 -8.77
C HIS A 61 -9.06 15.94 -8.41
N HIS A 62 -9.17 16.86 -9.38
CA HIS A 62 -9.72 18.21 -9.20
C HIS A 62 -11.06 18.39 -9.97
N ARG A 63 -11.88 17.34 -9.96
CA ARG A 63 -13.25 17.30 -10.50
C ARG A 63 -14.28 17.39 -9.38
#